data_AF-A0A814V805-F1
#
_entry.id   AF-A0A814V805-F1
#
_cell.length_a   1.000
_cell.length_b   1.000
_cell.length_c   1.000
_cell.angle_alpha   90.00
_cell.angle_beta   90.00
_cell.angle_gamma   90.00
#
_symmetry.space_group_name_H-M   'P 1'
#
loop_
_entity.id
_entity.type
_entity.pdbx_description
1 polymer ?
#
loop_
_entity_poly.entity_id
_entity_poly.type
_entity_poly.pdbx_seq_one_letter_code
_entity_poly.pdbx_strand_id
1 'polypeptide(L)'
;MFNNFVYYITLFFQNISRISEQILPLNSQPIAKQNYISRKCVATNKIIAEKDHAAVQLDIADEVDEQTGRITRKTSTYTLTDSVRMMLVADDSIARLVTRDEFINNGYFFKDTK
;
A
#
# COMPACT_ATOMS: atom_id res chain seq x y z
N MET A 1 18.50 25.73 0.49
CA MET A 1 17.13 25.53 1.00
C MET A 1 16.70 24.07 0.78
N PHE A 2 17.57 23.13 1.14
CA PHE A 2 17.49 21.69 0.83
C PHE A 2 16.66 20.88 1.85
N ASN A 3 15.97 21.58 2.76
CA ASN A 3 15.37 20.95 3.93
C ASN A 3 14.05 20.23 3.63
N ASN A 4 13.40 20.43 2.47
CA ASN A 4 12.12 19.78 2.14
C ASN A 4 12.27 18.41 1.43
N PHE A 5 13.42 18.12 0.81
CA PHE A 5 13.62 16.86 0.09
C PHE A 5 13.94 15.69 1.05
N VAL A 6 14.56 15.98 2.19
CA VAL A 6 14.88 14.98 3.22
C VAL A 6 13.64 14.53 3.99
N TYR A 7 12.62 15.39 4.14
CA TYR A 7 11.35 15.01 4.78
C TYR A 7 10.58 13.93 4.01
N TYR A 8 10.72 13.87 2.68
CA TYR A 8 10.02 12.89 1.85
C TYR A 8 10.58 11.46 1.99
N ILE A 9 11.88 11.34 2.32
CA ILE A 9 12.56 10.05 2.48
C ILE A 9 12.51 9.56 3.95
N THR A 10 12.40 10.47 4.92
CA THR A 10 12.42 10.09 6.35
C THR A 10 11.05 9.66 6.89
N LEU A 11 9.95 9.89 6.16
CA LEU A 11 8.63 9.34 6.52
C LEU A 11 8.49 7.83 6.22
N PHE A 12 9.48 7.21 5.59
CA PHE A 12 9.51 5.77 5.32
C PHE A 12 9.67 4.90 6.60
N PHE A 13 9.90 5.52 7.77
CA PHE A 13 10.13 4.81 9.04
C PHE A 13 9.10 5.04 10.15
N GLN A 14 8.02 5.80 9.94
CA GLN A 14 7.07 6.15 11.02
C GLN A 14 5.66 5.55 10.92
N ASN A 15 5.44 4.49 10.13
CA ASN A 15 4.13 3.83 10.09
C ASN A 15 4.19 2.34 10.44
N ILE A 16 4.88 2.03 11.54
CA ILE A 16 4.70 0.75 12.26
C ILE A 16 3.66 1.01 13.37
N SER A 17 2.38 1.18 13.02
CA SER A 17 1.29 1.06 14.01
C SER A 17 -0.13 0.95 13.45
N ARG A 18 -0.38 1.04 12.14
CA ARG A 18 -1.74 0.81 11.61
C ARG A 18 -2.00 -0.68 11.37
N ILE A 19 -2.23 -1.39 12.48
CA ILE A 19 -2.89 -2.70 12.47
C ILE A 19 -4.39 -2.42 12.57
N SER A 20 -5.11 -2.46 11.45
CA SER A 20 -6.57 -2.60 11.47
C SER A 20 -6.95 -3.96 10.89
N GLU A 21 -7.27 -4.86 11.83
CA GLU A 21 -8.19 -6.00 11.77
C GLU A 21 -8.18 -6.90 10.53
N GLN A 22 -7.70 -8.15 10.68
CA GLN A 22 -8.33 -9.33 10.07
C GLN A 22 -8.12 -10.60 10.92
N ILE A 23 -9.18 -10.97 11.65
CA ILE A 23 -9.61 -12.30 12.15
C ILE A 23 -8.52 -13.30 12.61
N LEU A 24 -8.48 -13.55 13.93
CA LEU A 24 -7.75 -14.66 14.55
C LEU A 24 -8.51 -15.99 14.36
N PRO A 25 -7.84 -17.14 14.12
CA PRO A 25 -8.49 -18.44 14.19
C PRO A 25 -8.90 -18.76 15.64
N LEU A 26 -10.18 -19.06 15.86
CA LEU A 26 -10.79 -19.38 17.16
C LEU A 26 -10.57 -20.86 17.52
N ASN A 27 -9.35 -21.30 17.81
CA ASN A 27 -9.12 -22.71 18.21
C ASN A 27 -7.86 -22.89 19.08
N SER A 28 -8.03 -22.65 20.39
CA SER A 28 -7.35 -23.28 21.56
C SER A 28 -5.88 -23.76 21.43
N GLN A 29 -4.93 -22.96 21.93
CA GLN A 29 -3.95 -23.29 23.01
C GLN A 29 -3.27 -21.98 23.51
N PRO A 30 -2.89 -21.86 24.80
CA PRO A 30 -2.38 -20.62 25.36
C PRO A 30 -0.90 -20.38 24.99
N ILE A 31 -0.65 -19.19 24.44
CA ILE A 31 0.67 -18.53 24.31
C ILE A 31 1.69 -19.26 23.40
N ALA A 32 1.38 -19.34 22.11
CA ALA A 32 2.43 -19.28 21.10
C ALA A 32 2.63 -17.80 20.74
N LYS A 33 3.64 -17.19 21.36
CA LYS A 33 4.12 -15.81 21.18
C LYS A 33 3.89 -15.27 19.76
N GLN A 34 2.75 -14.60 19.51
CA GLN A 34 2.46 -13.94 18.25
C GLN A 34 3.20 -12.61 18.23
N ASN A 35 4.48 -12.64 17.83
CA ASN A 35 5.36 -11.47 17.93
C ASN A 35 4.92 -10.27 17.09
N TYR A 36 4.15 -10.47 16.01
CA TYR A 36 3.53 -9.39 15.23
C TYR A 36 2.50 -9.98 14.26
N ILE A 37 1.58 -9.13 13.78
CA ILE A 37 0.68 -9.45 12.66
C ILE A 37 1.30 -8.83 11.40
N SER A 38 1.67 -9.67 10.43
CA SER A 38 2.26 -9.24 9.16
C SER A 38 1.27 -8.48 8.27
N ARG A 39 1.81 -7.55 7.46
CA ARG A 39 1.05 -6.87 6.39
C ARG A 39 0.72 -7.82 5.24
N LYS A 40 -0.39 -7.56 4.56
CA LYS A 40 -0.82 -8.28 3.36
C LYS A 40 -0.59 -7.42 2.11
N CYS A 41 -0.19 -8.07 1.02
CA CYS A 41 -0.10 -7.47 -0.30
C CYS A 41 -1.50 -7.26 -0.87
N VAL A 42 -1.78 -6.06 -1.37
CA VAL A 42 -3.11 -5.72 -1.91
C VAL A 42 -3.34 -6.37 -3.29
N ALA A 43 -2.26 -6.62 -4.05
CA ALA A 43 -2.37 -7.20 -5.39
C ALA A 43 -2.59 -8.72 -5.38
N THR A 44 -1.93 -9.45 -4.47
CA THR A 44 -1.92 -10.93 -4.45
C THR A 44 -2.52 -11.55 -3.19
N ASN A 45 -2.88 -10.74 -2.19
CA ASN A 45 -3.28 -11.18 -0.85
C ASN A 45 -2.24 -12.06 -0.12
N LYS A 46 -1.00 -12.08 -0.61
CA LYS A 46 0.12 -12.78 0.03
C LYS A 46 0.59 -12.00 1.26
N ILE A 47 0.98 -12.73 2.30
CA ILE A 47 1.58 -12.16 3.51
C ILE A 47 3.04 -11.73 3.20
N ILE A 48 3.43 -10.54 3.65
CA ILE A 48 4.81 -10.05 3.53
C ILE A 48 5.65 -10.65 4.66
N ALA A 49 6.76 -11.29 4.28
CA ALA A 49 7.73 -11.85 5.22
C ALA A 49 8.72 -10.77 5.69
N GLU A 50 9.32 -10.94 6.87
CA GLU A 50 10.30 -9.98 7.42
C GLU A 50 11.56 -9.83 6.55
N LYS A 51 11.95 -10.89 5.84
CA LYS A 51 13.12 -10.91 4.95
C LYS A 51 12.83 -10.26 3.58
N ASP A 52 11.57 -9.93 3.29
CA ASP A 52 11.20 -9.27 2.05
C ASP A 52 11.55 -7.78 2.11
N HIS A 53 12.82 -7.47 1.83
CA HIS A 53 13.34 -6.09 1.77
C HIS A 53 12.97 -5.37 0.47
N ALA A 54 12.41 -6.08 -0.51
CA ALA A 54 11.91 -5.48 -1.74
C ALA A 54 10.39 -5.24 -1.67
N ALA A 55 9.71 -5.60 -0.59
CA ALA A 55 8.36 -5.14 -0.33
C ALA A 55 8.34 -3.62 -0.16
N VAL A 56 7.33 -2.99 -0.73
CA VAL A 56 7.12 -1.54 -0.64
C VAL A 56 5.73 -1.24 -0.16
N GLN A 57 5.62 -0.13 0.56
CA GLN A 57 4.36 0.49 0.89
C GLN A 57 4.32 1.84 0.17
N LEU A 58 3.24 2.07 -0.56
CA LEU A 58 2.97 3.30 -1.29
C LEU A 58 1.77 3.96 -0.63
N ASP A 59 1.95 5.19 -0.15
CA ASP A 59 0.85 5.98 0.39
C ASP A 59 0.46 7.03 -0.66
N ILE A 60 -0.78 6.96 -1.13
CA ILE A 60 -1.37 7.85 -2.12
C ILE A 60 -2.35 8.77 -1.39
N ALA A 61 -2.29 10.08 -1.66
CA ALA A 61 -3.22 11.03 -1.05
C ALA A 61 -4.61 10.88 -1.67
N ASP A 62 -5.63 10.73 -0.82
CA ASP A 62 -7.00 10.50 -1.27
C ASP A 62 -7.62 11.76 -1.87
N GLU A 63 -7.33 12.88 -1.22
CA GLU A 63 -7.94 14.18 -1.49
C GLU A 63 -6.84 15.24 -1.53
N VAL A 64 -6.92 16.11 -2.53
CA VAL A 64 -6.02 17.25 -2.71
C VAL A 64 -6.87 18.51 -2.69
N ASP A 65 -6.40 19.53 -1.97
CA ASP A 65 -7.07 20.83 -1.96
C ASP A 65 -7.03 21.46 -3.37
N GLU A 66 -8.20 21.72 -3.95
CA GLU A 66 -8.35 22.21 -5.32
C GLU A 66 -7.68 23.56 -5.56
N GLN A 67 -7.60 24.41 -4.54
CA GLN A 67 -7.07 25.77 -4.69
C GLN A 67 -5.54 25.82 -4.50
N THR A 68 -5.01 25.04 -3.56
CA THR A 68 -3.58 25.08 -3.23
C THR A 68 -2.78 23.93 -3.83
N GLY A 69 -3.45 22.90 -4.35
CA GLY A 69 -2.83 21.67 -4.84
C GLY A 69 -2.12 20.88 -3.74
N ARG A 70 -2.39 21.18 -2.47
CA ARG A 70 -1.72 20.52 -1.33
C ARG A 70 -2.47 19.26 -0.95
N ILE A 71 -1.70 18.22 -0.65
CA ILE A 71 -2.22 16.97 -0.14
C ILE A 71 -2.92 17.19 1.21
N THR A 72 -4.09 16.58 1.38
CA THR A 72 -4.75 16.46 2.68
C THR A 72 -4.06 15.37 3.50
N ARG A 73 -4.44 15.21 4.79
CA ARG A 73 -3.87 14.20 5.69
C ARG A 73 -4.41 12.77 5.47
N LYS A 74 -5.34 12.58 4.54
CA LYS A 74 -5.98 11.29 4.27
C LYS A 74 -5.25 10.60 3.11
N THR A 75 -4.77 9.39 3.36
CA THR A 75 -3.98 8.61 2.41
C THR A 75 -4.44 7.17 2.37
N SER A 76 -4.60 6.63 1.18
CA SER A 76 -4.76 5.20 0.91
C SER A 76 -3.41 4.54 0.73
N THR A 77 -3.26 3.39 1.39
CA THR A 77 -1.99 2.67 1.45
C THR A 77 -2.06 1.41 0.58
N TYR A 78 -1.18 1.32 -0.41
CA TYR A 78 -0.99 0.14 -1.26
C TYR A 78 0.29 -0.56 -0.88
N THR A 79 0.17 -1.84 -0.59
CA THR A 79 1.30 -2.66 -0.16
C THR A 79 1.59 -3.74 -1.20
N LEU A 80 2.83 -3.82 -1.66
CA LEU A 80 3.29 -4.76 -2.69
C LEU A 80 4.44 -5.62 -2.17
N THR A 81 4.46 -6.89 -2.58
CA THR A 81 5.54 -7.85 -2.27
C THR A 81 6.68 -7.76 -3.29
N ASP A 82 7.85 -8.28 -2.92
CA ASP A 82 8.99 -8.48 -3.84
C ASP A 82 8.57 -9.12 -5.17
N SER A 83 7.81 -10.20 -5.11
CA SER A 83 7.51 -11.08 -6.22
C SER A 83 6.79 -10.34 -7.34
N VAL A 84 5.86 -9.45 -6.97
CA VAL A 84 5.09 -8.65 -7.93
C VAL A 84 6.00 -7.64 -8.64
N ARG A 85 6.99 -7.10 -7.93
CA ARG A 85 7.98 -6.16 -8.50
C ARG A 85 9.03 -6.87 -9.35
N MET A 86 9.46 -8.06 -8.94
CA MET A 86 10.43 -8.88 -9.69
C MET A 86 9.84 -9.38 -11.01
N MET A 87 8.54 -9.70 -11.05
CA MET A 87 7.85 -10.10 -12.27
C MET A 87 7.46 -8.92 -13.17
N LEU A 88 7.75 -7.68 -12.79
CA LEU A 88 7.36 -6.46 -13.50
C LEU A 88 5.83 -6.32 -13.70
N VAL A 89 5.03 -6.95 -12.84
CA VAL A 89 3.55 -6.85 -12.86
C VAL A 89 3.04 -5.76 -11.90
N ALA A 90 3.94 -5.15 -11.13
CA ALA A 90 3.60 -4.10 -10.16
C ALA A 90 2.81 -2.95 -10.79
N ASP A 91 3.24 -2.46 -11.96
CA ASP A 91 2.60 -1.34 -12.65
C ASP A 91 1.14 -1.62 -13.01
N ASP A 92 0.89 -2.71 -13.75
CA ASP A 92 -0.46 -3.17 -14.10
C ASP A 92 -1.35 -3.39 -12.87
N SER A 93 -0.77 -3.99 -11.82
CA SER A 93 -1.51 -4.24 -10.58
C SER A 93 -1.93 -2.94 -9.87
N ILE A 94 -1.06 -1.92 -9.84
CA ILE A 94 -1.38 -0.61 -9.27
C ILE A 94 -2.42 0.07 -10.14
N ALA A 95 -2.23 0.10 -11.46
CA ALA A 95 -3.17 0.74 -12.39
C ALA A 95 -4.59 0.18 -12.21
N ARG A 96 -4.74 -1.14 -12.08
CA ARG A 96 -6.03 -1.78 -11.82
C ARG A 96 -6.61 -1.42 -10.45
N LEU A 97 -5.79 -1.38 -9.40
CA LEU A 97 -6.24 -1.05 -8.04
C LEU A 97 -6.70 0.42 -7.95
N VAL A 98 -5.92 1.33 -8.52
CA VAL A 98 -6.19 2.77 -8.52
C VAL A 98 -7.41 3.11 -9.39
N THR A 99 -7.61 2.39 -10.49
CA THR A 99 -8.84 2.51 -11.31
C THR A 99 -10.06 2.02 -10.55
N ARG A 100 -9.96 0.88 -9.86
CA ARG A 100 -11.05 0.35 -9.01
C ARG A 100 -11.41 1.32 -7.89
N ASP A 101 -10.41 1.99 -7.33
CA ASP A 101 -10.57 2.95 -6.25
C ASP A 101 -10.90 4.37 -6.79
N GLU A 102 -11.21 4.49 -8.08
CA GLU A 102 -11.72 5.70 -8.79
C GLU A 102 -10.78 6.92 -8.77
N PHE A 103 -9.50 6.73 -8.48
CA PHE A 103 -8.48 7.78 -8.54
C PHE A 103 -8.14 8.22 -9.97
N ILE A 104 -8.30 7.31 -10.93
CA ILE A 104 -8.03 7.54 -12.35
C ILE A 104 -9.29 7.20 -13.12
N ASN A 105 -9.68 8.06 -14.06
CA ASN A 105 -10.82 7.79 -14.94
C ASN A 105 -10.59 6.52 -15.77
N ASN A 106 -11.59 5.65 -15.88
CA ASN A 106 -11.50 4.33 -16.54
C ASN A 106 -10.95 4.36 -17.98
N GLY A 107 -11.00 5.51 -18.66
CA GLY A 107 -10.55 5.68 -20.04
C GLY A 107 -9.04 5.57 -20.29
N TYR A 108 -8.19 5.47 -19.26
CA TYR A 108 -6.73 5.48 -19.41
C TYR A 108 -6.08 4.11 -19.66
N PHE A 109 -6.72 2.99 -19.27
CA PHE A 109 -6.09 1.65 -19.38
C PHE A 109 -6.99 0.56 -19.98
N PHE A 110 -8.30 0.60 -19.75
CA PHE A 110 -9.26 -0.31 -20.35
C PHE A 110 -10.18 0.51 -21.26
N LYS A 111 -9.79 0.68 -22.53
CA LYS A 111 -10.80 0.99 -23.54
C LYS A 111 -11.58 -0.30 -23.74
N ASP A 112 -12.77 -0.37 -23.16
CA ASP A 112 -13.76 -1.34 -23.61
C ASP A 112 -14.01 -1.02 -25.09
N THR A 113 -13.35 -1.76 -25.98
CA THR A 113 -13.74 -1.85 -27.39
C THR A 113 -15.17 -2.36 -27.38
N LYS A 114 -16.11 -1.45 -27.60
CA LYS A 114 -17.48 -1.78 -28.02
C LYS A 114 -17.46 -2.55 -29.32
#